data_AF-A0A067D4H6-F1
#
_entry.id   AF-A0A067D4H6-F1
#
_cell.length_a   1.000
_cell.length_b   1.000
_cell.length_c   1.000
_cell.angle_alpha   90.00
_cell.angle_beta   90.00
_cell.angle_gamma   90.00
#
_symmetry.space_group_name_H-M   'P 1'
#
loop_
_entity.id
_entity.type
_entity.pdbx_description
1 polymer ?
#
loop_
_entity_poly.entity_id
_entity_poly.type
_entity_poly.pdbx_seq_one_letter_code
_entity_poly.pdbx_strand_id
1 'polypeptide(L)'
;YVIPHDREAILKKFFVELQDREKELGIADIQVSLTTLEDVFLNIAKQAELETAAAEGRLVTLNLTSGPSVEIPPGARFVGIPGTDSAENPRGIMVEVYWEQDDTGALCISGHSPEKPIPPHVELDASSASTSRGNLFGQTGPVHGIVIDPNQIGD
;
A
#
# COMPACT_ATOMS: atom_id res chain seq x y z
N TYR A 1 -14.68 1.05 0.18
CA TYR A 1 -15.40 2.30 -0.15
C TYR A 1 -16.89 2.03 -0.02
N VAL A 2 -17.65 2.89 0.66
CA VAL A 2 -19.10 2.73 0.86
C VAL A 2 -19.81 3.77 0.00
N ILE A 3 -20.77 3.35 -0.83
CA ILE A 3 -21.53 4.26 -1.69
C ILE A 3 -22.69 4.83 -0.88
N PRO A 4 -22.80 6.16 -0.70
CA PRO A 4 -23.94 6.78 -0.02
C PRO A 4 -25.27 6.48 -0.73
N HIS A 5 -26.36 6.30 0.03
CA HIS A 5 -27.67 5.93 -0.51
C HIS A 5 -28.21 6.93 -1.55
N ASP A 6 -27.91 8.22 -1.41
CA ASP A 6 -28.29 9.26 -2.37
C ASP A 6 -27.58 9.11 -3.74
N ARG A 7 -26.51 8.32 -3.79
CA ARG A 7 -25.72 8.05 -4.99
C ARG A 7 -26.01 6.67 -5.61
N GLU A 8 -26.88 5.86 -5.02
CA GLU A 8 -27.27 4.55 -5.60
C GLU A 8 -27.84 4.67 -7.01
N ALA A 9 -28.53 5.76 -7.32
CA ALA A 9 -29.05 6.01 -8.67
C ALA A 9 -27.95 6.12 -9.74
N ILE A 10 -26.73 6.49 -9.35
CA ILE A 10 -25.56 6.56 -10.24
C ILE A 10 -25.06 5.15 -10.57
N LEU A 11 -25.16 4.22 -9.61
CA LEU A 11 -24.75 2.83 -9.78
C LEU A 11 -25.49 2.16 -10.96
N LYS A 12 -26.79 2.45 -11.09
CA LYS A 12 -27.60 1.95 -12.22
C LYS A 12 -27.07 2.46 -13.55
N LYS A 13 -26.73 3.75 -13.65
CA LYS A 13 -26.17 4.34 -14.88
C LYS A 13 -24.80 3.73 -15.21
N PHE A 14 -23.99 3.50 -14.17
CA PHE A 14 -22.69 2.84 -14.31
C PHE A 14 -22.82 1.42 -14.89
N PHE A 15 -23.72 0.59 -14.37
CA PHE A 15 -23.93 -0.76 -14.91
C PHE A 15 -24.44 -0.76 -16.36
N VAL A 16 -25.30 0.22 -16.71
CA VAL A 16 -25.75 0.40 -18.11
C VAL A 16 -24.57 0.76 -19.02
N GLU A 17 -23.73 1.71 -18.63
CA GLU A 17 -22.55 2.10 -19.42
C GLU A 17 -21.53 0.95 -19.54
N LEU A 18 -21.34 0.17 -18.46
CA LEU A 18 -20.49 -1.03 -18.46
C LEU A 18 -20.99 -2.10 -19.43
N GLN A 19 -22.31 -2.34 -19.45
CA GLN A 19 -22.92 -3.30 -20.36
C GLN A 19 -22.85 -2.82 -21.82
N ASP A 20 -23.12 -1.53 -22.06
CA ASP A 20 -23.05 -0.94 -23.40
C ASP A 20 -21.63 -1.01 -23.98
N ARG A 21 -20.60 -0.96 -23.13
CA ARG A 21 -19.18 -1.02 -23.53
C ARG A 21 -18.50 -2.36 -23.27
N GLU A 22 -19.23 -3.44 -22.92
CA GLU A 22 -18.59 -4.72 -22.52
C GLU A 22 -17.62 -5.24 -23.59
N LYS A 23 -18.02 -5.11 -24.87
CA LYS A 23 -17.24 -5.59 -26.03
C LYS A 23 -15.99 -4.76 -26.28
N GLU A 24 -16.07 -3.45 -26.03
CA GLU A 24 -14.94 -2.53 -26.17
C GLU A 24 -13.93 -2.71 -25.03
N LEU A 25 -14.42 -3.06 -23.84
CA LEU A 25 -13.62 -3.29 -22.64
C LEU A 25 -13.08 -4.73 -22.55
N GLY A 26 -13.47 -5.63 -23.47
CA GLY A 26 -13.08 -7.03 -23.43
C GLY A 26 -13.66 -7.82 -22.25
N ILE A 27 -14.81 -7.38 -21.72
CA ILE A 27 -15.50 -8.00 -20.59
C ILE A 27 -16.34 -9.16 -21.10
N ALA A 28 -16.12 -10.35 -20.53
CA ALA A 28 -16.84 -11.57 -20.90
C ALA A 28 -18.12 -11.80 -20.09
N ASP A 29 -18.16 -11.36 -18.82
CA ASP A 29 -19.31 -11.46 -17.93
C ASP A 29 -19.23 -10.42 -16.80
N ILE A 30 -20.38 -9.97 -16.29
CA ILE A 30 -20.48 -9.00 -15.18
C ILE A 30 -21.33 -9.61 -14.07
N GLN A 31 -20.78 -9.67 -12.85
CA GLN A 31 -21.44 -10.26 -11.69
C GLN A 31 -21.52 -9.31 -10.51
N VAL A 32 -22.65 -9.36 -9.79
CA VAL A 32 -22.86 -8.62 -8.54
C VAL A 32 -23.22 -9.64 -7.46
N SER A 33 -22.36 -9.77 -6.47
CA SER A 33 -22.56 -10.63 -5.32
C SER A 33 -22.84 -9.80 -4.07
N LEU A 34 -23.69 -10.32 -3.19
CA LEU A 34 -23.82 -9.75 -1.86
C LEU A 34 -22.56 -10.07 -1.07
N THR A 35 -21.95 -9.03 -0.51
CA THR A 35 -20.90 -9.20 0.49
C THR A 35 -21.52 -9.80 1.75
N THR A 36 -20.85 -10.77 2.35
CA THR A 36 -21.34 -11.41 3.58
C THR A 36 -21.10 -10.50 4.80
N LEU A 37 -21.79 -10.74 5.92
CA LEU A 37 -21.54 -9.95 7.14
C LEU A 37 -20.12 -10.20 7.65
N GLU A 38 -19.62 -11.41 7.46
CA GLU A 38 -18.28 -11.86 7.76
C GLU A 38 -17.25 -11.03 6.98
N ASP A 39 -17.44 -10.87 5.67
CA ASP A 39 -16.56 -10.03 4.84
C ASP A 39 -16.59 -8.56 5.25
N VAL A 40 -17.77 -8.02 5.59
CA VAL A 40 -17.89 -6.64 6.10
C VAL A 40 -17.18 -6.50 7.44
N PHE A 41 -17.36 -7.47 8.35
CA PHE A 41 -16.71 -7.47 9.66
C PHE A 41 -15.18 -7.52 9.53
N LEU A 42 -14.65 -8.43 8.70
CA LEU A 42 -13.21 -8.55 8.46
C LEU A 42 -12.63 -7.25 7.86
N ASN A 43 -13.34 -6.63 6.92
CA ASN A 43 -12.91 -5.36 6.34
C ASN A 43 -12.89 -4.22 7.37
N ILE A 44 -13.90 -4.13 8.24
CA ILE A 44 -13.95 -3.12 9.30
C ILE A 44 -12.84 -3.37 10.33
N ALA A 45 -12.63 -4.61 10.75
CA ALA A 45 -11.58 -4.98 11.70
C ALA A 45 -10.19 -4.62 11.15
N LYS A 46 -9.92 -4.96 9.88
CA LYS A 46 -8.68 -4.59 9.19
C LYS A 46 -8.49 -3.07 9.11
N GLN A 47 -9.55 -2.32 8.77
CA GLN A 47 -9.46 -0.87 8.66
C GLN A 47 -9.22 -0.20 10.02
N ALA A 48 -9.89 -0.68 11.08
CA ALA A 48 -9.71 -0.20 12.43
C ALA A 48 -8.31 -0.50 12.96
N GLU A 49 -7.76 -1.67 12.65
CA GLU A 49 -6.38 -2.03 12.97
C GLU A 49 -5.38 -1.09 12.29
N LEU A 50 -5.55 -0.81 11.00
CA LEU A 50 -4.68 0.10 10.25
C LEU A 50 -4.71 1.51 10.83
N GLU A 51 -5.90 2.01 11.17
CA GLU A 51 -6.08 3.32 11.78
C GLU A 51 -5.46 3.38 13.18
N THR A 52 -5.66 2.33 13.99
CA THR A 52 -5.06 2.23 15.33
C THR A 52 -3.54 2.20 15.24
N ALA A 53 -2.99 1.39 14.33
CA ALA A 53 -1.57 1.31 14.11
C ALA A 53 -0.95 2.64 13.67
N ALA A 54 -1.65 3.37 12.79
CA ALA A 54 -1.23 4.70 12.36
C ALA A 54 -1.28 5.71 13.52
N ALA A 55 -2.34 5.67 14.35
CA ALA A 55 -2.49 6.55 15.51
C ALA A 55 -1.43 6.27 16.61
N GLU A 56 -1.05 5.01 16.78
CA GLU A 56 0.01 4.58 17.71
C GLU A 56 1.42 4.78 17.14
N GLY A 57 1.54 5.10 15.84
CA GLY A 57 2.83 5.19 15.15
C GLY A 57 3.56 3.85 15.08
N ARG A 58 2.82 2.75 15.04
CA ARG A 58 3.40 1.39 15.00
C ARG A 58 4.09 1.17 13.67
N LEU A 59 5.34 0.74 13.74
CA LEU A 59 6.15 0.33 12.59
C LEU A 59 6.43 -1.17 12.65
N VAL A 60 6.54 -1.79 11.49
CA VAL A 60 6.87 -3.22 11.33
C VAL A 60 8.19 -3.32 10.57
N THR A 61 9.06 -4.21 11.03
CA THR A 61 10.36 -4.45 10.42
C THR A 61 10.23 -5.35 9.20
N LEU A 62 10.45 -4.78 8.02
CA LEU A 62 10.63 -5.50 6.76
C LEU A 62 12.08 -5.97 6.65
N ASN A 63 12.30 -7.27 6.51
CA ASN A 63 13.62 -7.84 6.24
C ASN A 63 13.80 -8.02 4.74
N LEU A 64 14.80 -7.37 4.17
CA LEU A 64 15.12 -7.48 2.74
C LEU A 64 16.09 -8.63 2.49
N THR A 65 15.95 -9.29 1.34
CA THR A 65 16.88 -10.33 0.88
C THR A 65 18.31 -9.84 0.69
N SER A 66 18.49 -8.53 0.48
CA SER A 66 19.80 -7.88 0.37
C SER A 66 20.53 -7.73 1.71
N GLY A 67 19.87 -8.04 2.84
CA GLY A 67 20.43 -7.98 4.19
C GLY A 67 19.99 -6.80 5.08
N PRO A 68 19.64 -5.59 4.59
CA PRO A 68 19.14 -4.52 5.45
C PRO A 68 17.69 -4.78 5.89
N SER A 69 17.35 -4.27 7.08
CA SER A 69 15.99 -4.25 7.60
C SER A 69 15.46 -2.82 7.62
N VAL A 70 14.21 -2.63 7.23
CA VAL A 70 13.56 -1.33 7.07
C VAL A 70 12.27 -1.29 7.88
N GLU A 71 12.02 -0.20 8.61
CA GLU A 71 10.79 -0.01 9.37
C GLU A 71 9.73 0.68 8.51
N ILE A 72 8.54 0.10 8.43
CA ILE A 72 7.43 0.58 7.59
C ILE A 72 6.10 0.53 8.35
N PRO A 73 5.15 1.44 8.05
CA PRO A 73 3.83 1.35 8.63
C PRO A 73 3.06 0.13 8.09
N PRO A 74 2.23 -0.52 8.93
CA PRO A 74 1.30 -1.56 8.51
C PRO A 74 0.47 -1.17 7.29
N GLY A 75 0.35 -2.08 6.33
CA GLY A 75 -0.43 -1.89 5.11
C GLY A 75 0.26 -1.12 3.99
N ALA A 76 1.51 -0.67 4.17
CA ALA A 76 2.29 -0.07 3.08
C ALA A 76 2.57 -1.09 1.98
N ARG A 77 1.90 -1.00 0.82
CA ARG A 77 2.06 -1.95 -0.29
C ARG A 77 3.37 -1.77 -1.04
N PHE A 78 3.81 -0.53 -1.25
CA PHE A 78 5.06 -0.25 -1.96
C PHE A 78 5.97 0.60 -1.09
N VAL A 79 7.23 0.18 -0.97
CA VAL A 79 8.20 0.80 -0.08
C VAL A 79 9.50 1.02 -0.84
N GLY A 80 9.94 2.27 -0.89
CA GLY A 80 11.27 2.66 -1.32
C GLY A 80 12.30 2.42 -0.22
N ILE A 81 13.44 1.82 -0.59
CA ILE A 81 14.54 1.49 0.32
C ILE A 81 15.51 2.69 0.36
N PRO A 82 15.66 3.38 1.50
CA PRO A 82 16.56 4.53 1.60
C PRO A 82 18.03 4.13 1.37
N GLY A 83 18.79 5.01 0.73
CA GLY A 83 20.22 4.79 0.47
C GLY A 83 20.52 3.83 -0.69
N THR A 84 19.51 3.43 -1.45
CA THR A 84 19.67 2.67 -2.71
C THR A 84 19.71 3.59 -3.93
N ASP A 85 19.69 4.90 -3.75
CA ASP A 85 19.94 5.86 -4.82
C ASP A 85 21.37 5.68 -5.35
N SER A 86 21.49 5.53 -6.66
CA SER A 86 22.75 5.25 -7.34
C SER A 86 22.72 5.82 -8.75
N ALA A 87 23.88 5.93 -9.41
CA ALA A 87 23.94 6.41 -10.78
C ALA A 87 23.08 5.58 -11.76
N GLU A 88 22.87 4.30 -11.46
CA GLU A 88 22.02 3.38 -12.23
C GLU A 88 20.53 3.47 -11.82
N ASN A 89 20.26 3.84 -10.56
CA ASN A 89 18.93 3.98 -9.98
C ASN A 89 18.82 5.33 -9.27
N PRO A 90 18.67 6.46 -10.01
CA PRO A 90 18.74 7.81 -9.42
C PRO A 90 17.63 8.09 -8.41
N ARG A 91 16.60 7.24 -8.38
CA ARG A 91 15.46 7.33 -7.47
C ARG A 91 15.49 6.30 -6.35
N GLY A 92 16.44 5.37 -6.40
CA GLY A 92 16.48 4.21 -5.52
C GLY A 92 15.66 3.03 -6.02
N ILE A 93 15.59 2.03 -5.15
CA ILE A 93 14.95 0.74 -5.33
C ILE A 93 13.70 0.70 -4.44
N MET A 94 12.65 0.06 -4.92
CA MET A 94 11.46 -0.30 -4.14
C MET A 94 11.20 -1.79 -4.14
N VAL A 95 10.40 -2.20 -3.16
CA VAL A 95 9.80 -3.52 -3.06
C VAL A 95 8.30 -3.41 -2.84
N GLU A 96 7.55 -4.37 -3.36
CA GLU A 96 6.16 -4.58 -3.00
C GLU A 96 6.12 -5.47 -1.75
N VAL A 97 5.36 -5.06 -0.73
CA VAL A 97 5.22 -5.78 0.54
C VAL A 97 3.89 -6.50 0.55
N TYR A 98 3.95 -7.78 0.91
CA TYR A 98 2.77 -8.62 1.08
C TYR A 98 2.39 -8.67 2.57
N TRP A 99 1.13 -8.38 2.84
CA TRP A 99 0.57 -8.28 4.19
C TRP A 99 -0.44 -9.40 4.42
N GLU A 100 -0.38 -10.02 5.59
CA GLU A 100 -1.38 -10.96 6.08
C GLU A 100 -1.85 -10.54 7.49
N GLN A 101 -2.98 -11.07 7.93
CA GLN A 101 -3.42 -10.90 9.32
C GLN A 101 -3.01 -12.13 10.12
N ASP A 102 -2.39 -11.91 11.27
CA ASP A 102 -2.07 -12.98 12.21
C ASP A 102 -3.31 -13.44 13.01
N ASP A 103 -3.12 -14.40 13.91
CA ASP A 103 -4.17 -14.96 14.78
C ASP A 103 -4.83 -13.90 15.70
N THR A 104 -4.20 -12.73 15.85
CA THR A 104 -4.73 -11.59 16.64
C THR A 104 -5.46 -10.57 15.78
N GLY A 105 -5.43 -10.72 14.46
CA GLY A 105 -6.00 -9.80 13.49
C GLY A 105 -5.06 -8.64 13.12
N ALA A 106 -3.83 -8.62 13.65
CA ALA A 106 -2.83 -7.60 13.34
C ALA A 106 -2.19 -7.87 11.98
N LEU A 107 -1.92 -6.81 11.22
CA LEU A 107 -1.21 -6.92 9.95
C LEU A 107 0.27 -7.19 10.19
N CYS A 108 0.72 -8.33 9.69
CA CYS A 108 2.11 -8.75 9.66
C CYS A 108 2.60 -8.95 8.22
N ILE A 109 3.91 -8.89 8.04
CA ILE A 109 4.54 -9.05 6.73
C ILE A 109 4.63 -10.54 6.41
N SER A 110 3.96 -10.97 5.35
CA SER A 110 4.04 -12.34 4.85
C SER A 110 5.20 -12.53 3.87
N GLY A 111 5.63 -11.45 3.20
CA GLY A 111 6.77 -11.46 2.29
C GLY A 111 6.94 -10.16 1.52
N HIS A 112 7.84 -10.18 0.54
CA HIS A 112 8.04 -9.05 -0.36
C HIS A 112 8.47 -9.50 -1.77
N SER A 113 8.25 -8.66 -2.77
CA SER A 113 8.74 -8.88 -4.14
C SER A 113 10.26 -8.69 -4.24
N PRO A 114 10.90 -9.14 -5.34
CA PRO A 114 12.26 -8.74 -5.64
C PRO A 114 12.43 -7.21 -5.69
N GLU A 115 13.64 -6.75 -5.39
CA GLU A 115 14.07 -5.36 -5.50
C GLU A 115 13.93 -4.87 -6.95
N LYS A 116 13.14 -3.81 -7.17
CA LYS A 116 12.88 -3.21 -8.49
C LYS A 116 13.19 -1.71 -8.45
N PRO A 117 13.63 -1.11 -9.57
CA PRO A 117 13.85 0.33 -9.64
C PRO A 117 12.53 1.09 -9.45
N ILE A 118 12.57 2.21 -8.74
CA ILE A 118 11.40 3.09 -8.59
C ILE A 118 11.06 3.70 -9.96
N PRO A 119 9.84 3.50 -10.49
CA PRO A 119 9.44 4.07 -11.77
C PRO A 119 9.57 5.60 -11.79
N PRO A 120 9.91 6.23 -12.93
CA PRO A 120 10.16 7.67 -13.00
C PRO A 120 8.93 8.55 -12.74
N HIS A 121 7.72 7.98 -12.79
CA HIS A 121 6.45 8.70 -12.64
C HIS A 121 5.93 8.76 -11.19
N VAL A 122 6.52 7.99 -10.27
CA VAL A 122 6.19 8.06 -8.84
C VAL A 122 6.59 9.45 -8.31
N GLU A 123 5.81 10.10 -7.49
CA GLU A 123 6.22 11.22 -6.65
C GLU A 123 6.55 10.66 -5.27
N LEU A 124 7.84 10.67 -4.91
CA LEU A 124 8.27 10.30 -3.56
C LEU A 124 7.95 11.49 -2.67
N ASP A 125 6.84 11.42 -1.95
CA ASP A 125 6.45 12.46 -1.00
C ASP A 125 7.56 12.61 0.05
N ALA A 126 8.31 13.71 -0.05
CA ALA A 126 9.35 14.07 0.92
C ALA A 126 8.78 14.33 2.33
N SER A 127 7.45 14.37 2.47
CA SER A 127 6.73 14.40 3.75
C SER A 127 6.96 13.12 4.58
N SER A 128 7.17 11.96 3.94
CA SER A 128 7.59 10.71 4.62
C SER A 128 9.08 10.72 5.01
N ALA A 129 9.87 11.66 4.49
CA ALA A 129 11.26 11.88 4.89
C ALA A 129 11.42 12.86 6.08
N SER A 130 10.31 13.33 6.67
CA SER A 130 10.33 14.38 7.69
C SER A 130 10.26 13.88 9.14
N THR A 131 11.24 13.08 9.56
CA THR A 131 11.72 13.10 10.96
C THR A 131 13.23 13.27 11.10
N SER A 132 13.99 13.40 10.02
CA SER A 132 15.46 13.56 10.08
C SER A 132 15.91 15.01 9.89
N ARG A 133 15.29 15.97 10.59
CA ARG A 133 15.90 17.30 10.78
C ARG A 133 16.63 17.34 12.12
N GLY A 134 17.85 16.80 12.09
CA GLY A 134 18.89 17.05 13.08
C GLY A 134 19.28 15.82 13.89
N ASN A 135 20.37 15.15 13.49
CA ASN A 135 21.40 14.82 14.46
C ASN A 135 22.76 14.61 13.78
N LEU A 136 23.71 15.45 14.20
CA LEU A 136 25.10 15.55 13.78
C LEU A 136 26.01 14.51 14.46
N PHE A 137 25.47 13.39 14.94
CA PHE A 137 26.22 12.40 15.69
C PHE A 137 25.75 10.98 15.33
N GLY A 138 26.72 10.11 15.02
CA GLY A 138 26.53 8.76 14.49
C GLY A 138 25.62 7.88 15.34
N GLN A 139 24.34 7.82 14.94
CA GLN A 139 23.38 6.83 15.38
C GLN A 139 22.88 6.10 14.14
N THR A 140 23.29 4.84 14.01
CA THR A 140 22.62 3.83 13.19
C THR A 140 21.24 3.57 13.81
N GLY A 141 20.31 4.52 13.59
CA GLY A 141 18.90 4.32 13.86
C GLY A 141 18.30 3.38 12.82
N PRO A 142 17.17 2.72 13.12
CA PRO A 142 16.47 1.91 12.15
C PRO A 142 16.08 2.74 10.92
N VAL A 143 16.34 2.19 9.74
CA VAL A 143 16.09 2.86 8.47
C VAL A 143 14.59 2.84 8.21
N HIS A 144 13.96 4.01 8.11
CA HIS A 144 12.52 4.12 7.85
C HIS A 144 12.24 4.09 6.36
N GLY A 145 11.38 3.18 5.91
CA GLY A 145 11.04 3.00 4.51
C GLY A 145 10.16 4.13 3.97
N ILE A 146 10.33 4.47 2.70
CA ILE A 146 9.53 5.50 2.05
C ILE A 146 8.27 4.84 1.49
N VAL A 147 7.11 5.11 2.08
CA VAL A 147 5.83 4.58 1.57
C VAL A 147 5.49 5.25 0.25
N ILE A 148 5.23 4.44 -0.77
CA ILE A 148 4.82 4.88 -2.11
C ILE A 148 3.33 4.61 -2.27
N ASP A 149 2.59 5.59 -2.78
CA ASP A 149 1.17 5.43 -3.08
C ASP A 149 0.98 4.41 -4.23
N PRO A 150 0.21 3.32 -4.01
CA PRO A 150 -0.10 2.35 -5.05
C PRO A 150 -0.69 2.93 -6.33
N ASN A 151 -1.44 4.04 -6.23
CA ASN A 151 -2.05 4.70 -7.40
C ASN A 151 -0.99 5.24 -8.39
N GLN A 152 0.25 5.38 -7.93
CA GLN A 152 1.34 5.92 -8.71
C GLN A 152 2.22 4.85 -9.37
N ILE A 153 1.99 3.55 -9.16
CA ILE A 153 2.86 2.51 -9.72
C ILE A 153 2.26 1.85 -10.97
N GLY A 154 0.93 1.93 -11.15
CA GLY A 154 0.21 1.27 -12.24
C GLY A 154 0.28 -0.27 -12.14
N ASP A 155 -0.85 -0.96 -12.28
CA ASP A 155 -0.88 -2.42 -12.42
C ASP A 155 -0.36 -2.87 -13.79
#